data_AF-A0A7W7IKB5-F1
#
_entry.id   AF-A0A7W7IKB5-F1
#
_cell.length_a   1.000
_cell.length_b   1.000
_cell.length_c   1.000
_cell.angle_alpha   90.00
_cell.angle_beta   90.00
_cell.angle_gamma   90.00
#
_symmetry.space_group_name_H-M   'P 1'
#
loop_
_entity.id
_entity.type
_entity.pdbx_description
1 polymer ?
#
loop_
_entity_poly.entity_id
_entity_poly.type
_entity_poly.pdbx_seq_one_letter_code
_entity_poly.pdbx_strand_id
1 'polypeptide(L)'
;MIVEYIRYRIGPQAAEEFEAAYTRASAALAAAPQCVDYELSRCVEEPGVYVLRIGWTSAEDHMKGFRGGEHFPAFFAEIKPYVQAIEEMRHYERTSVRGTGSSVPTMYEWAGGGEALERLTEVFYTNVLKDDLLRPLFEHMAPDHPKWVAIWLGEVFRGPERYSRERGGYHHMVRQHLGKAITEPQRRRWVSLLMDAADETGLPADPEFRAAFTSYIEWGTRIALANSQPDSKPPLEAPMPHWDWGVAPPYIPTNP
;
A
#
# COMPACT_ATOMS: atom_id res chain seq x y z
N MET A 1 -4.32 -17.51 -0.59
CA MET A 1 -3.32 -17.36 0.49
C MET A 1 -3.85 -18.04 1.74
N ILE A 2 -3.04 -18.90 2.36
CA ILE A 2 -3.33 -19.53 3.65
C ILE A 2 -2.25 -19.08 4.66
N VAL A 3 -2.58 -19.02 5.94
CA VAL A 3 -1.61 -18.69 6.99
C VAL A 3 -1.37 -19.93 7.83
N GLU A 4 -0.12 -20.34 7.99
CA GLU A 4 0.28 -21.37 8.94
C GLU A 4 0.74 -20.73 10.24
N TYR A 5 0.22 -21.21 11.37
CA TYR A 5 0.74 -20.89 12.69
C TYR A 5 1.35 -22.14 13.31
N ILE A 6 2.57 -22.00 13.80
CA ILE A 6 3.28 -23.03 14.54
C ILE A 6 3.64 -22.47 15.91
N ARG A 7 3.07 -23.07 16.96
CA ARG A 7 3.34 -22.71 18.35
C ARG A 7 4.39 -23.66 18.92
N TYR A 8 5.43 -23.11 19.52
CA TYR A 8 6.50 -23.85 20.18
C TYR A 8 6.52 -23.58 21.69
N ARG A 9 7.01 -24.57 22.45
CA ARG A 9 7.48 -24.41 23.83
C ARG A 9 8.96 -24.79 23.94
N ILE A 10 9.81 -23.79 23.97
CA ILE A 10 11.27 -23.91 23.98
C ILE A 10 11.80 -23.68 25.40
N GLY A 11 12.68 -24.58 25.85
CA GLY A 11 13.35 -24.42 27.14
C GLY A 11 14.32 -23.23 27.13
N PRO A 12 14.55 -22.57 28.27
CA PRO A 12 15.35 -21.33 28.32
C PRO A 12 16.79 -21.50 27.83
N GLN A 13 17.39 -22.67 28.04
CA GLN A 13 18.75 -22.99 27.57
C GLN A 13 18.84 -23.18 26.05
N ALA A 14 17.71 -23.42 25.38
CA ALA A 14 17.65 -23.67 23.94
C ALA A 14 17.12 -22.47 23.14
N ALA A 15 16.68 -21.40 23.81
CA ALA A 15 16.02 -20.25 23.19
C ALA A 15 16.92 -19.52 22.17
N GLU A 16 18.16 -19.22 22.55
CA GLU A 16 19.11 -18.51 21.68
C GLU A 16 19.43 -19.34 20.41
N GLU A 17 19.71 -20.64 20.57
CA GLU A 17 19.98 -21.50 19.41
C GLU A 17 18.71 -21.73 18.57
N PHE A 18 17.53 -21.73 19.17
CA PHE A 18 16.27 -21.83 18.42
C PHE A 18 16.05 -20.62 17.50
N GLU A 19 16.28 -19.40 18.00
CA GLU A 19 16.22 -18.18 17.20
C GLU A 19 17.32 -18.17 16.10
N ALA A 20 18.53 -18.63 16.43
CA ALA A 20 19.61 -18.79 15.46
C ALA A 20 19.30 -19.83 14.37
N ALA A 21 18.70 -20.97 14.74
CA ALA A 21 18.27 -22.00 13.81
C ALA A 21 17.20 -21.47 12.85
N TYR A 22 16.21 -20.72 13.36
CA TYR A 22 15.22 -20.07 12.49
C TYR A 22 15.83 -18.97 11.61
N THR A 23 16.83 -18.25 12.09
CA THR A 23 17.58 -17.30 11.26
C THR A 23 18.22 -18.01 10.06
N ARG A 24 18.84 -19.17 10.26
CA ARG A 24 19.39 -19.99 9.15
C ARG A 24 18.29 -20.58 8.26
N ALA A 25 17.24 -21.14 8.85
CA ALA A 25 16.11 -21.73 8.13
C ALA A 25 15.35 -20.70 7.27
N SER A 26 15.34 -19.43 7.68
CA SER A 26 14.66 -18.34 6.97
C SER A 26 15.16 -18.15 5.53
N ALA A 27 16.42 -18.51 5.23
CA ALA A 27 16.96 -18.46 3.88
C ALA A 27 16.20 -19.40 2.92
N ALA A 28 15.81 -20.59 3.39
CA ALA A 28 15.02 -21.53 2.60
C ALA A 28 13.56 -21.06 2.41
N LEU A 29 12.98 -20.39 3.43
CA LEU A 29 11.67 -19.78 3.30
C LEU A 29 11.69 -18.60 2.30
N ALA A 30 12.69 -17.72 2.41
CA ALA A 30 12.85 -16.56 1.52
C ALA A 30 13.07 -16.94 0.06
N ALA A 31 13.74 -18.07 -0.21
CA ALA A 31 13.96 -18.56 -1.56
C ALA A 31 12.74 -19.26 -2.18
N ALA A 32 11.79 -19.72 -1.36
CA ALA A 32 10.67 -20.53 -1.84
C ALA A 32 9.57 -19.67 -2.47
N PRO A 33 9.23 -19.86 -3.76
CA PRO A 33 8.22 -19.05 -4.44
C PRO A 33 6.80 -19.22 -3.86
N GLN A 34 6.57 -20.30 -3.11
CA GLN A 34 5.30 -20.56 -2.42
C GLN A 34 5.16 -19.75 -1.13
N CYS A 35 6.28 -19.28 -0.55
CA CYS A 35 6.31 -18.52 0.70
C CYS A 35 6.12 -17.03 0.39
N VAL A 36 5.07 -16.44 0.96
CA VAL A 36 4.71 -15.03 0.76
C VAL A 36 5.35 -14.14 1.81
N ASP A 37 5.28 -14.55 3.08
CA ASP A 37 5.84 -13.84 4.23
C ASP A 37 6.07 -14.82 5.38
N TYR A 38 6.90 -14.46 6.36
CA TYR A 38 7.06 -15.21 7.60
C TYR A 38 7.50 -14.31 8.76
N GLU A 39 7.15 -14.69 9.98
CA GLU A 39 7.48 -13.98 11.21
C GLU A 39 7.60 -14.98 12.37
N LEU A 40 8.70 -14.94 13.11
CA LEU A 40 8.84 -15.65 14.38
C LEU A 40 8.71 -14.64 15.52
N SER A 41 7.69 -14.83 16.36
CA SER A 41 7.40 -13.98 17.51
C SER A 41 7.58 -14.75 18.81
N ARG A 42 8.22 -14.12 19.80
CA ARG A 42 8.33 -14.63 21.16
C ARG A 42 7.31 -13.97 22.08
N CYS A 43 6.58 -14.75 22.86
CA CYS A 43 5.66 -14.22 23.86
C CYS A 43 6.45 -13.50 24.96
N VAL A 44 6.04 -12.28 25.31
CA VAL A 44 6.71 -11.47 26.34
C VAL A 44 6.30 -11.94 27.74
N GLU A 45 5.06 -12.40 27.90
CA GLU A 45 4.50 -12.92 29.15
C GLU A 45 5.02 -14.33 29.48
N GLU A 46 5.30 -15.15 28.45
CA GLU A 46 5.83 -16.50 28.56
C GLU A 46 7.04 -16.67 27.63
N PRO A 47 8.27 -16.29 28.03
CA PRO A 47 9.44 -16.24 27.15
C PRO A 47 9.87 -17.57 26.49
N GLY A 48 9.35 -18.71 26.98
CA GLY A 48 9.54 -20.01 26.35
C GLY A 48 8.55 -20.31 25.22
N VAL A 49 7.53 -19.47 25.02
CA VAL A 49 6.50 -19.65 24.00
C VAL A 49 6.83 -18.82 22.77
N TYR A 50 6.87 -19.47 21.62
CA TYR A 50 7.08 -18.83 20.32
C TYR A 50 5.92 -19.16 19.38
N VAL A 51 5.60 -18.23 18.50
CA VAL A 51 4.67 -18.43 17.38
C VAL A 51 5.39 -18.07 16.09
N LEU A 52 5.54 -19.05 15.21
CA LEU A 52 5.93 -18.83 13.83
C LEU A 52 4.67 -18.69 12.98
N ARG A 53 4.55 -17.55 12.29
CA ARG A 53 3.54 -17.32 11.25
C ARG A 53 4.21 -17.44 9.89
N ILE A 54 3.64 -18.23 8.99
CA ILE A 54 4.07 -18.27 7.58
C ILE A 54 2.87 -18.05 6.66
N GLY A 55 2.96 -17.08 5.76
CA GLY A 55 2.02 -16.89 4.68
C GLY A 55 2.41 -17.74 3.47
N TRP A 56 1.48 -18.56 3.00
CA TRP A 56 1.66 -19.39 1.81
C TRP A 56 0.68 -18.97 0.71
N THR A 57 1.08 -19.10 -0.56
CA THR A 57 0.21 -18.83 -1.72
C THR A 57 -1.09 -19.65 -1.65
N SER A 58 -0.99 -20.94 -1.29
CA SER A 58 -2.11 -21.83 -0.97
C SER A 58 -1.68 -22.98 -0.04
N ALA A 59 -2.64 -23.72 0.52
CA ALA A 59 -2.34 -24.91 1.32
C ALA A 59 -1.70 -26.02 0.46
N GLU A 60 -2.12 -26.15 -0.80
CA GLU A 60 -1.52 -27.12 -1.72
C GLU A 60 -0.06 -26.76 -2.06
N ASP A 61 0.21 -25.48 -2.33
CA ASP A 61 1.57 -25.00 -2.63
C ASP A 61 2.51 -25.21 -1.45
N HIS A 62 2.03 -25.03 -0.22
CA HIS A 62 2.82 -25.40 0.95
C HIS A 62 3.06 -26.92 1.02
N MET A 63 2.00 -27.72 0.97
CA MET A 63 2.08 -29.15 1.28
C MET A 63 2.74 -29.99 0.17
N LYS A 64 2.51 -29.65 -1.10
CA LYS A 64 3.11 -30.34 -2.24
C LYS A 64 4.30 -29.59 -2.82
N GLY A 65 4.22 -28.26 -2.87
CA GLY A 65 5.26 -27.41 -3.44
C GLY A 65 6.47 -27.27 -2.50
N PHE A 66 6.31 -26.56 -1.37
CA PHE A 66 7.43 -26.33 -0.44
C PHE A 66 7.88 -27.63 0.22
N ARG A 67 7.00 -28.34 0.94
CA ARG A 67 7.36 -29.56 1.70
C ARG A 67 7.85 -30.71 0.81
N GLY A 68 7.40 -30.76 -0.44
CA GLY A 68 7.86 -31.73 -1.44
C GLY A 68 9.00 -31.23 -2.32
N GLY A 69 9.42 -29.98 -2.16
CA GLY A 69 10.35 -29.28 -3.05
C GLY A 69 11.77 -29.18 -2.52
N GLU A 70 12.61 -28.51 -3.31
CA GLU A 70 14.06 -28.43 -3.08
C GLU A 70 14.47 -27.62 -1.84
N HIS A 71 13.64 -26.69 -1.38
CA HIS A 71 13.97 -25.82 -0.24
C HIS A 71 13.68 -26.47 1.11
N PHE A 72 12.76 -27.44 1.19
CA PHE A 72 12.36 -28.06 2.45
C PHE A 72 13.47 -28.84 3.17
N PRO A 73 14.35 -29.60 2.50
CA PRO A 73 15.43 -30.32 3.18
C PRO A 73 16.35 -29.40 4.01
N ALA A 74 16.74 -28.25 3.46
CA ALA A 74 17.58 -27.27 4.17
C ALA A 74 16.84 -26.64 5.35
N PHE A 75 15.58 -26.24 5.15
CA PHE A 75 14.73 -25.75 6.22
C PHE A 75 14.57 -26.78 7.35
N PHE A 76 14.22 -28.02 6.98
CA PHE A 76 13.94 -29.08 7.94
C PHE A 76 15.20 -29.52 8.70
N ALA A 77 16.39 -29.46 8.10
CA ALA A 77 17.63 -29.77 8.79
C ALA A 77 17.85 -28.88 10.02
N GLU A 78 17.55 -27.59 9.91
CA GLU A 78 17.66 -26.62 11.00
C GLU A 78 16.56 -26.80 12.06
N ILE A 79 15.33 -27.10 11.64
CA ILE A 79 14.17 -27.12 12.54
C ILE A 79 13.91 -28.50 13.18
N LYS A 80 14.44 -29.57 12.60
CA LYS A 80 14.27 -30.96 13.07
C LYS A 80 14.51 -31.14 14.58
N PRO A 81 15.52 -30.52 15.23
CA PRO A 81 15.73 -30.64 16.67
C PRO A 81 14.54 -30.18 17.53
N TYR A 82 13.71 -29.27 17.01
CA TYR A 82 12.63 -28.62 17.73
C TYR A 82 11.24 -29.18 17.44
N VAL A 83 11.13 -30.23 16.62
CA VAL A 83 9.82 -30.82 16.25
C VAL A 83 9.03 -31.30 17.47
N GLN A 84 9.72 -31.83 18.49
CA GLN A 84 9.08 -32.30 19.73
C GLN A 84 8.60 -31.15 20.62
N ALA A 85 9.02 -29.92 20.36
CA ALA A 85 8.61 -28.73 21.09
C ALA A 85 7.38 -28.05 20.48
N ILE A 86 6.83 -28.58 19.37
CA ILE A 86 5.65 -28.02 18.71
C ILE A 86 4.40 -28.39 19.51
N GLU A 87 3.67 -27.37 19.96
CA GLU A 87 2.37 -27.51 20.62
C GLU A 87 1.21 -27.38 19.63
N GLU A 88 1.40 -26.65 18.53
CA GLU A 88 0.41 -26.47 17.47
C GLU A 88 1.10 -26.26 16.13
N MET A 89 0.53 -26.80 15.06
CA MET A 89 0.94 -26.56 13.66
C MET A 89 -0.31 -26.70 12.80
N ARG A 90 -0.91 -25.58 12.41
CA ARG A 90 -2.20 -25.55 11.69
C ARG A 90 -2.25 -24.46 10.64
N HIS A 91 -3.10 -24.68 9.63
CA HIS A 91 -3.41 -23.73 8.57
C HIS A 91 -4.75 -23.02 8.83
N TYR A 92 -4.80 -21.73 8.55
CA TYR A 92 -5.96 -20.85 8.76
C TYR A 92 -6.20 -19.97 7.54
N GLU A 93 -7.48 -19.78 7.23
CA GLU A 93 -7.93 -18.82 6.21
C GLU A 93 -8.08 -17.42 6.80
N ARG A 94 -7.66 -16.39 6.06
CA ARG A 94 -7.88 -14.99 6.46
C ARG A 94 -9.32 -14.60 6.18
N THR A 95 -10.02 -14.12 7.20
CA THR A 95 -11.41 -13.67 7.06
C THR A 95 -11.49 -12.23 6.51
N SER A 96 -12.71 -11.72 6.37
CA SER A 96 -12.97 -10.32 6.02
C SER A 96 -12.68 -9.33 7.16
N VAL A 97 -12.52 -9.80 8.40
CA VAL A 97 -12.22 -8.96 9.56
C VAL A 97 -10.74 -8.61 9.55
N ARG A 98 -10.40 -7.41 9.04
CA ARG A 98 -9.03 -6.89 8.91
C ARG A 98 -9.03 -5.37 8.89
N GLY A 99 -7.93 -4.75 9.29
CA GLY A 99 -7.73 -3.30 9.28
C GLY A 99 -6.28 -2.93 9.57
N THR A 100 -5.94 -1.65 9.45
CA THR A 100 -4.58 -1.12 9.62
C THR A 100 -4.31 -0.55 11.01
N GLY A 101 -5.26 -0.68 11.95
CA GLY A 101 -5.18 -0.04 13.27
C GLY A 101 -5.15 1.49 13.15
N SER A 102 -4.85 2.18 14.25
CA SER A 102 -4.71 3.66 14.28
C SER A 102 -3.32 4.12 14.72
N SER A 103 -2.35 3.20 14.83
CA SER A 103 -0.98 3.52 15.27
C SER A 103 -0.17 4.23 14.18
N VAL A 104 -0.57 4.09 12.92
CA VAL A 104 -0.04 4.84 11.78
C VAL A 104 -1.12 5.81 11.31
N PRO A 105 -0.86 7.12 11.23
CA PRO A 105 -1.86 8.09 10.77
C PRO A 105 -2.19 7.83 9.30
N THR A 106 -3.40 8.20 8.89
CA THR A 106 -3.77 8.18 7.47
C THR A 106 -2.95 9.21 6.70
N MET A 107 -2.80 9.01 5.39
CA MET A 107 -2.18 10.03 4.53
C MET A 107 -2.94 11.37 4.60
N TYR A 108 -4.26 11.35 4.77
CA TYR A 108 -5.08 12.55 4.94
C TYR A 108 -4.70 13.33 6.21
N GLU A 109 -4.60 12.64 7.34
CA GLU A 109 -4.19 13.25 8.61
C GLU A 109 -2.75 13.77 8.52
N TRP A 110 -1.84 12.96 7.95
CA TRP A 110 -0.43 13.35 7.80
C TRP A 110 -0.26 14.58 6.90
N ALA A 111 -1.04 14.67 5.81
CA ALA A 111 -1.04 15.82 4.91
C ALA A 111 -1.49 17.14 5.58
N GLY A 112 -2.10 17.09 6.77
CA GLY A 112 -2.72 18.24 7.43
C GLY A 112 -4.22 18.39 7.15
N GLY A 113 -4.87 17.31 6.71
CA GLY A 113 -6.32 17.23 6.51
C GLY A 113 -6.85 18.08 5.34
N GLY A 114 -8.15 18.38 5.41
CA GLY A 114 -8.90 19.02 4.32
C GLY A 114 -8.36 20.40 3.97
N GLU A 115 -8.01 21.21 4.97
CA GLU A 115 -7.50 22.56 4.75
C GLU A 115 -6.17 22.55 3.96
N ALA A 116 -5.29 21.59 4.22
CA ALA A 116 -4.03 21.46 3.48
C ALA A 116 -4.26 21.06 2.02
N LEU A 117 -5.17 20.11 1.77
CA LEU A 117 -5.53 19.69 0.42
C LEU A 117 -6.28 20.79 -0.36
N GLU A 118 -7.13 21.57 0.31
CA GLU A 118 -7.79 22.72 -0.30
C GLU A 118 -6.75 23.75 -0.76
N ARG A 119 -5.82 24.17 0.12
CA ARG A 119 -4.70 25.06 -0.24
C ARG A 119 -3.86 24.52 -1.40
N LEU A 120 -3.49 23.23 -1.35
CA LEU A 120 -2.76 22.56 -2.42
C LEU A 120 -3.47 22.73 -3.77
N THR A 121 -4.76 22.37 -3.82
CA THR A 121 -5.51 22.41 -5.08
C THR A 121 -5.77 23.83 -5.58
N GLU A 122 -5.98 24.80 -4.68
CA GLU A 122 -6.13 26.20 -5.06
C GLU A 122 -4.87 26.75 -5.75
N VAL A 123 -3.69 26.54 -5.16
CA VAL A 123 -2.41 26.94 -5.75
C VAL A 123 -2.15 26.18 -7.04
N PHE A 124 -2.38 24.87 -7.03
CA PHE A 124 -2.22 24.02 -8.21
C PHE A 124 -3.03 24.52 -9.40
N TYR A 125 -4.34 24.73 -9.23
CA TYR A 125 -5.20 25.19 -10.32
C TYR A 125 -4.93 26.63 -10.74
N THR A 126 -4.46 27.49 -9.82
CA THR A 126 -3.93 28.82 -10.15
C THR A 126 -2.74 28.73 -11.11
N ASN A 127 -1.86 27.75 -10.91
CA ASN A 127 -0.69 27.53 -11.77
C ASN A 127 -1.08 26.83 -13.09
N VAL A 128 -2.03 25.89 -13.07
CA VAL A 128 -2.59 25.25 -14.27
C VAL A 128 -3.19 26.27 -15.25
N LEU A 129 -3.92 27.28 -14.75
CA LEU A 129 -4.52 28.32 -15.61
C LEU A 129 -3.47 29.25 -16.27
N LYS A 130 -2.24 29.30 -15.73
CA LYS A 130 -1.11 30.05 -16.31
C LYS A 130 -0.29 29.22 -17.30
N ASP A 131 -0.52 27.92 -17.37
CA ASP A 131 0.27 27.00 -18.19
C ASP A 131 -0.35 26.82 -19.58
N ASP A 132 0.39 27.18 -20.64
CA ASP A 132 -0.12 27.15 -22.02
C ASP A 132 -0.58 25.76 -22.48
N LEU A 133 0.03 24.68 -21.96
CA LEU A 133 -0.29 23.31 -22.36
C LEU A 133 -1.56 22.79 -21.69
N LEU A 134 -1.78 23.15 -20.42
CA LEU A 134 -2.92 22.68 -19.64
C LEU A 134 -4.11 23.62 -19.66
N ARG A 135 -3.89 24.94 -19.78
CA ARG A 135 -4.95 25.95 -19.76
C ARG A 135 -6.14 25.60 -20.66
N PRO A 136 -5.98 25.13 -21.92
CA PRO A 136 -7.13 24.78 -22.76
C PRO A 136 -8.04 23.68 -22.19
N LEU A 137 -7.53 22.81 -21.30
CA LEU A 137 -8.35 21.79 -20.63
C LEU A 137 -9.19 22.36 -19.47
N PHE A 138 -8.78 23.48 -18.89
CA PHE A 138 -9.30 23.97 -17.60
C PHE A 138 -9.84 25.40 -17.64
N GLU A 139 -9.67 26.17 -18.73
CA GLU A 139 -10.10 27.58 -18.79
C GLU A 139 -11.62 27.81 -18.63
N HIS A 140 -12.42 26.75 -18.74
CA HIS A 140 -13.86 26.75 -18.52
C HIS A 140 -14.28 25.88 -17.32
N MET A 141 -13.34 25.50 -16.45
CA MET A 141 -13.67 24.76 -15.24
C MET A 141 -14.55 25.61 -14.30
N ALA A 142 -15.44 24.95 -13.56
CA ALA A 142 -16.24 25.62 -12.56
C ALA A 142 -15.36 26.17 -11.42
N PRO A 143 -15.70 27.31 -10.80
CA PRO A 143 -14.88 27.91 -9.73
C PRO A 143 -14.65 27.00 -8.52
N ASP A 144 -15.57 26.06 -8.27
CA ASP A 144 -15.51 25.08 -7.18
C ASP A 144 -14.70 23.82 -7.54
N HIS A 145 -14.15 23.73 -8.74
CA HIS A 145 -13.38 22.57 -9.20
C HIS A 145 -12.20 22.23 -8.27
N PRO A 146 -11.34 23.18 -7.83
CA PRO A 146 -10.24 22.87 -6.90
C PRO A 146 -10.73 22.21 -5.61
N LYS A 147 -11.79 22.76 -5.01
CA LYS A 147 -12.40 22.21 -3.79
C LYS A 147 -12.88 20.77 -3.98
N TRP A 148 -13.52 20.45 -5.10
CA TRP A 148 -13.95 19.07 -5.36
C TRP A 148 -12.80 18.10 -5.55
N VAL A 149 -11.67 18.57 -6.11
CA VAL A 149 -10.44 17.77 -6.21
C VAL A 149 -9.82 17.57 -4.84
N ALA A 150 -9.80 18.57 -3.97
CA ALA A 150 -9.33 18.42 -2.59
C ALA A 150 -10.15 17.40 -1.80
N ILE A 151 -11.48 17.45 -1.94
CA ILE A 151 -12.40 16.50 -1.30
C ILE A 151 -12.20 15.08 -1.87
N TRP A 152 -12.00 14.94 -3.18
CA TRP A 152 -11.65 13.65 -3.81
C TRP A 152 -10.34 13.09 -3.22
N LEU A 153 -9.26 13.87 -3.25
CA LEU A 153 -7.96 13.47 -2.71
C LEU A 153 -8.06 13.11 -1.22
N GLY A 154 -8.85 13.88 -0.46
CA GLY A 154 -9.05 13.64 0.96
C GLY A 154 -9.65 12.26 1.23
N GLU A 155 -10.71 11.91 0.51
CA GLU A 155 -11.35 10.59 0.65
C GLU A 155 -10.43 9.44 0.18
N VAL A 156 -9.67 9.66 -0.90
CA VAL A 156 -8.67 8.69 -1.36
C VAL A 156 -7.64 8.41 -0.27
N PHE A 157 -7.11 9.45 0.37
CA PHE A 157 -6.12 9.36 1.43
C PHE A 157 -6.70 8.98 2.80
N ARG A 158 -7.88 8.33 2.79
CA ARG A 158 -8.63 7.84 3.95
C ARG A 158 -9.16 8.91 4.91
N GLY A 159 -9.36 10.12 4.40
CA GLY A 159 -10.17 11.14 5.06
C GLY A 159 -11.67 10.85 4.95
N PRO A 160 -12.53 11.82 5.37
CA PRO A 160 -13.97 11.67 5.33
C PRO A 160 -14.52 11.36 3.92
N GLU A 161 -15.54 10.50 3.84
CA GLU A 161 -16.20 10.06 2.58
C GLU A 161 -17.10 11.13 1.92
N ARG A 162 -16.65 12.38 1.91
CA ARG A 162 -17.44 13.51 1.45
C ARG A 162 -17.64 13.50 -0.06
N TYR A 163 -16.66 13.06 -0.85
CA TYR A 163 -16.82 13.00 -2.30
C TYR A 163 -17.86 11.95 -2.69
N SER A 164 -17.80 10.77 -2.09
CA SER A 164 -18.79 9.71 -2.33
C SER A 164 -20.20 10.17 -1.97
N ARG A 165 -20.36 10.80 -0.80
CA ARG A 165 -21.67 11.26 -0.32
C ARG A 165 -22.24 12.45 -1.10
N GLU A 166 -21.41 13.42 -1.44
CA GLU A 166 -21.86 14.70 -2.03
C GLU A 166 -21.80 14.69 -3.57
N ARG A 167 -20.94 13.86 -4.17
CA ARG A 167 -20.67 13.85 -5.62
C ARG A 167 -20.93 12.50 -6.28
N GLY A 168 -21.22 11.43 -5.53
CA GLY A 168 -21.51 10.12 -6.11
C GLY A 168 -20.27 9.27 -6.43
N GLY A 169 -19.13 9.61 -5.82
CA GLY A 169 -17.96 8.72 -5.79
C GLY A 169 -17.31 8.50 -7.14
N TYR A 170 -16.72 7.32 -7.32
CA TYR A 170 -16.00 6.94 -8.53
C TYR A 170 -16.85 7.13 -9.80
N HIS A 171 -18.13 6.76 -9.77
CA HIS A 171 -19.03 6.86 -10.92
C HIS A 171 -19.13 8.29 -11.48
N HIS A 172 -19.15 9.30 -10.60
CA HIS A 172 -19.14 10.69 -11.04
C HIS A 172 -17.76 11.12 -11.54
N MET A 173 -16.70 10.76 -10.83
CA MET A 173 -15.32 11.12 -11.19
C MET A 173 -14.95 10.63 -12.60
N VAL A 174 -15.23 9.36 -12.92
CA VAL A 174 -14.88 8.79 -14.24
C VAL A 174 -15.57 9.55 -15.37
N ARG A 175 -16.83 9.95 -15.19
CA ARG A 175 -17.59 10.72 -16.20
C ARG A 175 -17.01 12.10 -16.46
N GLN A 176 -16.33 12.72 -15.49
CA GLN A 176 -15.69 14.03 -15.69
C GLN A 176 -14.49 13.95 -16.65
N HIS A 177 -13.93 12.76 -16.85
CA HIS A 177 -12.74 12.55 -17.67
C HIS A 177 -13.06 12.08 -19.09
N LEU A 178 -14.26 11.55 -19.35
CA LEU A 178 -14.63 10.99 -20.66
C LEU A 178 -14.56 12.02 -21.78
N GLY A 179 -14.03 11.60 -22.94
CA GLY A 179 -14.00 12.40 -24.17
C GLY A 179 -13.11 13.65 -24.12
N LYS A 180 -12.28 13.80 -23.08
CA LYS A 180 -11.37 14.94 -22.93
C LYS A 180 -10.12 14.84 -23.82
N ALA A 181 -9.85 13.67 -24.41
CA ALA A 181 -8.70 13.40 -25.25
C ALA A 181 -7.37 13.91 -24.65
N ILE A 182 -7.17 13.64 -23.35
CA ILE A 182 -5.96 14.05 -22.63
C ILE A 182 -4.77 13.38 -23.32
N THR A 183 -3.69 14.14 -23.50
CA THR A 183 -2.45 13.65 -24.09
C THR A 183 -1.42 13.34 -23.01
N GLU A 184 -0.46 12.45 -23.30
CA GLU A 184 0.61 12.11 -22.35
C GLU A 184 1.47 13.34 -21.93
N PRO A 185 1.81 14.31 -22.82
CA PRO A 185 2.44 15.56 -22.40
C PRO A 185 1.60 16.35 -21.39
N GLN A 186 0.28 16.47 -21.60
CA GLN A 186 -0.61 17.15 -20.65
C GLN A 186 -0.64 16.40 -19.31
N ARG A 187 -0.78 15.07 -19.31
CA ARG A 187 -0.75 14.27 -18.08
C ARG A 187 0.52 14.52 -17.27
N ARG A 188 1.69 14.42 -17.90
CA ARG A 188 2.98 14.63 -17.22
C ARG A 188 3.13 16.05 -16.69
N ARG A 189 2.68 17.05 -17.46
CA ARG A 189 2.72 18.45 -17.02
C ARG A 189 1.80 18.71 -15.83
N TRP A 190 0.61 18.09 -15.83
CA TRP A 190 -0.33 18.14 -14.71
C TRP A 190 0.31 17.55 -13.44
N VAL A 191 0.95 16.39 -13.54
CA VAL A 191 1.67 15.78 -12.40
C VAL A 191 2.77 16.70 -11.89
N SER A 192 3.62 17.25 -12.78
CA SER A 192 4.70 18.17 -12.39
C SER A 192 4.18 19.37 -11.62
N LEU A 193 3.16 20.06 -12.15
CA LEU A 193 2.61 21.25 -11.49
C LEU A 193 1.95 20.92 -10.14
N LEU A 194 1.36 19.73 -9.99
CA LEU A 194 0.82 19.32 -8.70
C LEU A 194 1.93 19.07 -7.67
N MET A 195 3.06 18.47 -8.09
CA MET A 195 4.20 18.28 -7.20
C MET A 195 4.81 19.64 -6.81
N ASP A 196 4.99 20.55 -7.77
CA ASP A 196 5.48 21.91 -7.51
C ASP A 196 4.55 22.65 -6.53
N ALA A 197 3.23 22.55 -6.71
CA ALA A 197 2.25 23.13 -5.80
C ALA A 197 2.28 22.49 -4.40
N ALA A 198 2.60 21.20 -4.31
CA ALA A 198 2.75 20.49 -3.04
C ALA A 198 3.99 20.95 -2.27
N ASP A 199 5.05 21.38 -2.95
CA ASP A 199 6.20 22.04 -2.32
C ASP A 199 5.86 23.48 -1.94
N GLU A 200 5.24 24.25 -2.84
CA GLU A 200 4.84 25.66 -2.62
C GLU A 200 3.92 25.82 -1.41
N THR A 201 2.99 24.89 -1.21
CA THR A 201 2.00 24.94 -0.12
C THR A 201 2.47 24.29 1.18
N GLY A 202 3.68 23.75 1.22
CA GLY A 202 4.26 23.14 2.42
C GLY A 202 3.59 21.81 2.81
N LEU A 203 3.09 21.04 1.83
CA LEU A 203 2.66 19.67 2.06
C LEU A 203 3.87 18.84 2.55
N PRO A 204 3.72 17.81 3.42
CA PRO A 204 4.86 17.10 3.99
C PRO A 204 5.86 16.61 2.95
N ALA A 205 7.15 16.82 3.24
CA ALA A 205 8.27 16.52 2.34
C ALA A 205 9.06 15.28 2.77
N ASP A 206 8.63 14.57 3.82
CA ASP A 206 9.24 13.31 4.21
C ASP A 206 9.17 12.28 3.07
N PRO A 207 10.25 11.50 2.84
CA PRO A 207 10.34 10.56 1.72
C PRO A 207 9.17 9.57 1.65
N GLU A 208 8.71 9.09 2.81
CA GLU A 208 7.62 8.13 2.95
C GLU A 208 6.31 8.71 2.41
N PHE A 209 5.94 9.92 2.83
CA PHE A 209 4.72 10.57 2.36
C PHE A 209 4.84 10.96 0.90
N ARG A 210 5.97 11.57 0.48
CA ARG A 210 6.18 11.98 -0.91
C ARG A 210 6.13 10.79 -1.86
N ALA A 211 6.75 9.65 -1.51
CA ALA A 211 6.69 8.44 -2.31
C ALA A 211 5.26 7.92 -2.48
N ALA A 212 4.48 7.86 -1.38
CA ALA A 212 3.10 7.39 -1.42
C ALA A 212 2.19 8.36 -2.20
N PHE A 213 2.33 9.66 -1.96
CA PHE A 213 1.56 10.73 -2.61
C PHE A 213 1.81 10.77 -4.10
N THR A 214 3.08 10.82 -4.53
CA THR A 214 3.45 10.81 -5.95
C THR A 214 2.97 9.54 -6.63
N SER A 215 3.09 8.37 -5.97
CA SER A 215 2.64 7.08 -6.53
C SER A 215 1.13 7.06 -6.82
N TYR A 216 0.31 7.57 -5.90
CA TYR A 216 -1.13 7.70 -6.15
C TYR A 216 -1.42 8.63 -7.33
N ILE A 217 -0.81 9.81 -7.33
CA ILE A 217 -1.03 10.81 -8.38
C ILE A 217 -0.62 10.27 -9.75
N GLU A 218 0.51 9.59 -9.83
CA GLU A 218 0.98 8.93 -11.04
C GLU A 218 -0.05 7.89 -11.53
N TRP A 219 -0.44 6.96 -10.65
CA TRP A 219 -1.38 5.90 -10.94
C TRP A 219 -2.75 6.44 -11.39
N GLY A 220 -3.30 7.40 -10.66
CA GLY A 220 -4.61 7.99 -10.93
C GLY A 220 -4.64 8.76 -12.26
N THR A 221 -3.57 9.50 -12.57
CA THR A 221 -3.50 10.25 -13.83
C THR A 221 -3.35 9.35 -15.06
N ARG A 222 -2.76 8.15 -14.94
CA ARG A 222 -2.77 7.15 -16.03
C ARG A 222 -4.17 6.63 -16.33
N ILE A 223 -4.98 6.41 -15.29
CA ILE A 223 -6.38 6.01 -15.45
C ILE A 223 -7.18 7.15 -16.10
N ALA A 224 -6.99 8.39 -15.64
CA ALA A 224 -7.62 9.56 -16.25
C ALA A 224 -7.27 9.68 -17.75
N LEU A 225 -6.00 9.49 -18.11
CA LEU A 225 -5.55 9.47 -19.49
C LEU A 225 -6.28 8.40 -20.32
N ALA A 226 -6.32 7.16 -19.84
CA ALA A 226 -6.98 6.04 -20.52
C ALA A 226 -8.49 6.26 -20.66
N ASN A 227 -9.13 6.79 -19.62
CA ASN A 227 -10.58 7.05 -19.60
C ASN A 227 -10.96 8.22 -20.51
N SER A 228 -10.04 9.14 -20.79
CA SER A 228 -10.33 10.34 -21.58
C SER A 228 -10.38 10.14 -23.08
N GLN A 229 -9.92 8.99 -23.59
CA GLN A 229 -9.85 8.75 -25.02
C GLN A 229 -11.25 8.69 -25.65
N PRO A 230 -11.44 9.16 -26.90
CA PRO A 230 -12.76 9.27 -27.53
C PRO A 230 -13.59 7.98 -27.55
N ASP A 231 -12.94 6.83 -27.71
CA ASP A 231 -13.59 5.52 -27.79
C ASP A 231 -13.49 4.70 -26.48
N SER A 232 -13.01 5.33 -25.40
CA SER A 232 -12.83 4.66 -24.11
C SER A 232 -14.18 4.26 -23.50
N LYS A 233 -14.26 3.03 -23.00
CA LYS A 233 -15.43 2.47 -22.31
C LYS A 233 -15.03 1.92 -20.94
N PRO A 234 -14.57 2.78 -20.01
CA PRO A 234 -14.16 2.30 -18.70
C PRO A 234 -15.38 1.80 -17.91
N PRO A 235 -15.18 0.89 -16.94
CA PRO A 235 -16.23 0.55 -15.99
C PRO A 235 -16.69 1.82 -15.29
N LEU A 236 -17.99 2.08 -15.32
CA LEU A 236 -18.59 3.24 -14.65
C LEU A 236 -18.80 3.01 -13.15
N GLU A 237 -18.83 1.73 -12.74
CA GLU A 237 -18.95 1.33 -11.34
C GLU A 237 -17.66 0.66 -10.90
N ALA A 238 -17.03 1.25 -9.88
CA ALA A 238 -15.86 0.71 -9.20
C ALA A 238 -15.84 1.27 -7.77
N PRO A 239 -15.21 0.59 -6.80
CA PRO A 239 -15.04 1.14 -5.47
C PRO A 239 -14.23 2.44 -5.50
N MET A 240 -14.49 3.33 -4.54
CA MET A 240 -13.62 4.47 -4.30
C MET A 240 -12.19 3.98 -4.06
N PRO A 241 -11.18 4.49 -4.78
CA PRO A 241 -9.81 4.12 -4.46
C PRO A 241 -9.47 4.61 -3.06
N HIS A 242 -8.94 3.72 -2.24
CA HIS A 242 -8.30 4.09 -0.99
C HIS A 242 -6.81 3.86 -1.12
N TRP A 243 -6.04 4.91 -0.91
CA TRP A 243 -4.59 4.89 -0.98
C TRP A 243 -4.02 5.10 0.42
N ASP A 244 -2.97 4.36 0.70
CA ASP A 244 -2.30 4.35 2.00
C ASP A 244 -0.80 4.53 1.79
N TRP A 245 -0.02 4.44 2.87
CA TRP A 245 1.43 4.38 2.78
C TRP A 245 1.87 3.28 1.80
N GLY A 246 2.73 3.65 0.84
CA GLY A 246 3.30 2.71 -0.13
C GLY A 246 4.27 1.71 0.51
N VAL A 247 4.80 0.77 -0.28
CA VAL A 247 5.63 -0.35 0.20
C VAL A 247 7.06 0.00 0.62
N ALA A 248 7.51 1.26 0.62
CA ALA A 248 8.94 1.54 0.73
C ALA A 248 9.50 1.22 2.14
N PRO A 249 10.37 0.19 2.29
CA PRO A 249 11.17 0.08 3.49
C PRO A 249 12.34 1.09 3.45
N PRO A 250 12.89 1.51 4.60
CA PRO A 250 13.91 2.56 4.68
C PRO A 250 15.20 2.24 3.91
N TYR A 251 15.83 3.30 3.37
CA TYR A 251 17.25 3.29 3.05
C TYR A 251 18.06 3.29 4.36
N ILE A 252 18.98 2.33 4.52
CA ILE A 252 19.91 2.26 5.67
C ILE A 252 21.28 2.78 5.22
N PRO A 253 21.71 3.98 5.62
CA PRO A 253 23.07 4.45 5.38
C PRO A 253 24.03 3.68 6.30
N THR A 254 25.05 3.02 5.74
CA THR A 254 26.17 2.48 6.53
C THR A 254 26.90 3.65 7.19
N ASN A 255 26.96 3.69 8.53
CA ASN A 255 27.84 4.63 9.21
C ASN A 255 29.30 4.38 8.78
N PRO A 256 30.09 5.43 8.45
CA PRO A 256 31.53 5.30 8.24
C PRO A 256 32.28 4.96 9.53
#